data_AF-A0A3N5UW23-F1
#
_entry.id   AF-A0A3N5UW23-F1
#
_cell.length_a   1.000
_cell.length_b   1.000
_cell.length_c   1.000
_cell.angle_alpha   90.00
_cell.angle_beta   90.00
_cell.angle_gamma   90.00
#
_symmetry.space_group_name_H-M   'P 1'
#
loop_
_entity.id
_entity.type
_entity.pdbx_description
1 polymer ?
#
loop_
_entity_poly.entity_id
_entity_poly.type
_entity_poly.pdbx_seq_one_letter_code
_entity_poly.pdbx_strand_id
1 'polypeptide(L)'
;MWMAGQRGPCNSRNGNIIRSSLLGLEADMRCPVCRNIILGPIVLLDGLPARQCPNCKGVSISSNVYLTWKRTLGREFPPKEGAIEIDASWEVKELKLCPDCGHIMARYKVFPDTDFYIDRCRNCNGIWLDHNEWDVLIDRNLHDNVNEFFTRPWQDNLRAAETKNHLEQIYLERLGEDDYEKVQQVREWLKAHPMRGMILAFLEADDPYKI
;
A
#
# COMPACT_ATOMS: atom_id res chain seq x y z
N MET A 1 -57.70 24.29 -40.15
CA MET A 1 -58.65 23.42 -40.87
C MET A 1 -57.97 23.00 -42.17
N TRP A 2 -58.06 21.70 -42.54
CA TRP A 2 -57.39 21.04 -43.68
C TRP A 2 -55.90 20.70 -43.44
N MET A 3 -55.36 19.50 -43.64
CA MET A 3 -55.92 18.21 -44.06
C MET A 3 -54.95 17.08 -43.66
N ALA A 4 -55.49 15.90 -43.38
CA ALA A 4 -54.77 14.68 -43.04
C ALA A 4 -54.04 14.06 -44.26
N GLY A 5 -52.86 13.51 -44.03
CA GLY A 5 -52.13 12.63 -44.95
C GLY A 5 -51.98 11.23 -44.35
N GLN A 6 -52.74 10.29 -44.90
CA GLN A 6 -52.79 8.87 -44.53
C GLN A 6 -51.50 8.14 -44.95
N ARG A 7 -50.95 7.27 -44.10
CA ARG A 7 -50.00 6.21 -44.50
C ARG A 7 -50.69 4.86 -44.32
N GLY A 8 -50.74 4.10 -45.41
CA GLY A 8 -51.21 2.70 -45.44
C GLY A 8 -50.24 1.73 -44.77
N PRO A 9 -50.68 0.47 -44.56
CA PRO A 9 -50.00 -0.50 -43.72
C PRO A 9 -48.92 -1.25 -44.51
N CYS A 10 -47.80 -1.57 -43.86
CA CYS A 10 -46.89 -2.58 -44.38
C CYS A 10 -46.71 -3.72 -43.39
N ASN A 11 -46.86 -4.90 -43.97
CA ASN A 11 -47.11 -6.21 -43.42
C ASN A 11 -45.95 -6.76 -42.58
N SER A 12 -46.32 -7.63 -41.63
CA SER A 12 -45.46 -8.47 -40.81
C SER A 12 -44.47 -9.29 -41.63
N ARG A 13 -43.22 -9.39 -41.16
CA ARG A 13 -42.39 -10.59 -41.34
C ARG A 13 -41.61 -10.89 -40.06
N ASN A 14 -41.86 -12.10 -39.55
CA ASN A 14 -41.08 -12.79 -38.55
C ASN A 14 -39.59 -12.78 -38.92
N GLY A 15 -38.75 -12.38 -37.97
CA GLY A 15 -37.31 -12.49 -38.05
C GLY A 15 -36.77 -12.66 -36.63
N ASN A 16 -36.09 -13.79 -36.41
CA ASN A 16 -35.66 -14.32 -35.14
C ASN A 16 -35.02 -13.31 -34.18
N ILE A 17 -35.44 -13.43 -32.92
CA ILE A 17 -34.81 -12.87 -31.73
C ILE A 17 -33.38 -13.42 -31.64
N ILE A 18 -32.38 -12.63 -32.03
CA ILE A 18 -31.03 -12.83 -31.52
C ILE A 18 -30.97 -12.08 -30.20
N ARG A 19 -31.24 -12.78 -29.10
CA ARG A 19 -30.89 -12.31 -27.76
C ARG A 19 -29.38 -12.06 -27.78
N SER A 20 -29.01 -10.78 -27.80
CA SER A 20 -27.68 -10.31 -27.48
C SER A 20 -27.29 -10.89 -26.14
N SER A 21 -26.48 -11.95 -26.20
CA SER A 21 -25.79 -12.52 -25.06
C SER A 21 -24.71 -11.51 -24.65
N LEU A 22 -25.06 -10.62 -23.72
CA LEU A 22 -24.13 -9.95 -22.82
C LEU A 22 -23.46 -11.01 -21.91
N LEU A 23 -22.70 -11.92 -22.51
CA LEU A 23 -21.66 -12.66 -21.80
C LEU A 23 -20.45 -11.74 -21.82
N GLY A 24 -20.37 -10.90 -20.79
CA GLY A 24 -19.13 -10.20 -20.48
C GLY A 24 -18.01 -11.23 -20.41
N LEU A 25 -16.88 -10.91 -21.04
CA LEU A 25 -15.65 -11.67 -20.94
C LEU A 25 -15.33 -11.88 -19.45
N GLU A 26 -15.65 -13.06 -18.90
CA GLU A 26 -15.01 -13.55 -17.70
C GLU A 26 -13.55 -13.80 -18.07
N ALA A 27 -12.75 -12.73 -18.04
CA ALA A 27 -11.32 -12.86 -18.09
C ALA A 27 -10.93 -13.68 -16.86
N ASP A 28 -10.58 -14.93 -17.08
CA ASP A 28 -10.02 -15.85 -16.09
C ASP A 28 -8.92 -15.12 -15.29
N MET A 29 -9.25 -14.66 -14.08
CA MET A 29 -8.34 -13.90 -13.21
C MET A 29 -7.21 -14.82 -12.76
N ARG A 30 -6.11 -14.79 -13.51
CA ARG A 30 -4.92 -15.59 -13.26
C ARG A 30 -4.09 -15.01 -12.12
N CYS A 31 -3.54 -15.90 -11.29
CA CYS A 31 -2.62 -15.53 -10.22
C CYS A 31 -1.35 -14.87 -10.83
N PRO A 32 -0.92 -13.70 -10.34
CA PRO A 32 0.26 -13.01 -10.87
C PRO A 32 1.57 -13.74 -10.55
N VAL A 33 1.59 -14.52 -9.48
CA VAL A 33 2.76 -15.30 -9.04
C VAL A 33 2.82 -16.63 -9.78
N CYS A 34 1.77 -17.45 -9.67
CA CYS A 34 1.74 -18.79 -10.28
C CYS A 34 1.46 -18.78 -11.80
N ARG A 35 0.90 -17.69 -12.34
CA ARG A 35 0.53 -17.43 -13.74
C ARG A 35 -0.56 -18.33 -14.33
N ASN A 36 -0.41 -19.65 -14.21
CA ASN A 36 -1.30 -20.63 -14.83
C ASN A 36 -2.46 -21.08 -13.90
N ILE A 37 -2.58 -20.47 -12.73
CA ILE A 37 -3.60 -20.82 -11.73
C ILE A 37 -4.68 -19.75 -11.70
N ILE A 38 -5.95 -20.16 -11.71
CA ILE A 38 -7.10 -19.27 -11.58
C ILE A 38 -7.37 -18.99 -10.10
N LEU A 39 -7.68 -17.73 -9.78
CA LEU A 39 -8.02 -17.33 -8.42
C LEU A 39 -9.45 -17.75 -8.07
N GLY A 40 -9.62 -18.44 -6.94
CA GLY A 40 -10.93 -18.84 -6.40
C GLY A 40 -11.55 -17.76 -5.52
N PRO A 41 -12.88 -17.65 -5.42
CA PRO A 41 -13.54 -16.72 -4.51
C PRO A 41 -13.34 -17.13 -3.04
N ILE A 42 -13.12 -16.14 -2.18
CA ILE A 42 -13.07 -16.29 -0.72
C ILE A 42 -13.77 -15.10 -0.05
N VAL A 43 -14.05 -15.23 1.25
CA VAL A 43 -14.40 -14.13 2.14
C VAL A 43 -13.23 -13.94 3.08
N LEU A 44 -12.51 -12.82 2.94
CA LEU A 44 -11.25 -12.58 3.64
C LEU A 44 -11.48 -12.12 5.09
N LEU A 45 -12.51 -11.30 5.28
CA LEU A 45 -13.11 -10.95 6.55
C LEU A 45 -14.63 -10.88 6.35
N ASP A 46 -15.39 -10.86 7.44
CA ASP A 46 -16.83 -10.64 7.35
C ASP A 46 -17.14 -9.37 6.54
N GLY A 47 -17.97 -9.53 5.50
CA GLY A 47 -18.30 -8.49 4.54
C GLY A 47 -17.22 -8.10 3.52
N LEU A 48 -16.04 -8.74 3.52
CA LEU A 48 -14.95 -8.47 2.57
C LEU A 48 -14.72 -9.65 1.61
N PRO A 49 -15.40 -9.68 0.45
CA PRO A 49 -15.12 -10.67 -0.58
C PRO A 49 -13.78 -10.40 -1.26
N ALA A 50 -13.04 -11.47 -1.55
CA ALA A 50 -11.75 -11.43 -2.22
C ALA A 50 -11.57 -12.66 -3.12
N ARG A 51 -10.40 -12.76 -3.75
CA ARG A 51 -10.00 -13.91 -4.56
C ARG A 51 -8.67 -14.44 -4.05
N GLN A 52 -8.49 -15.75 -3.96
CA GLN A 52 -7.25 -16.35 -3.47
C GLN A 52 -6.71 -17.41 -4.44
N CYS A 53 -5.38 -17.45 -4.59
CA CYS A 53 -4.71 -18.52 -5.30
C CYS A 53 -4.68 -19.79 -4.43
N PRO A 54 -5.17 -20.94 -4.90
CA PRO A 54 -5.12 -22.19 -4.12
C PRO A 54 -3.68 -22.68 -3.88
N ASN A 55 -2.73 -22.29 -4.74
CA ASN A 55 -1.33 -22.72 -4.68
C ASN A 55 -0.47 -21.82 -3.77
N CYS A 56 -0.20 -20.57 -4.18
CA CYS A 56 0.65 -19.66 -3.40
C CYS A 56 -0.09 -18.92 -2.28
N LYS A 57 -1.41 -19.10 -2.13
CA LYS A 57 -2.25 -18.43 -1.12
C LYS A 57 -2.32 -16.90 -1.18
N GLY A 58 -1.69 -16.27 -2.17
CA GLY A 58 -1.83 -14.83 -2.42
C GLY A 58 -3.27 -14.43 -2.73
N VAL A 59 -3.61 -13.22 -2.32
CA VAL A 59 -4.96 -12.67 -2.27
C VAL A 59 -5.07 -11.45 -3.19
N SER A 60 -6.14 -11.40 -3.97
CA SER A 60 -6.53 -10.24 -4.74
C SER A 60 -7.80 -9.62 -4.18
N ILE A 61 -7.77 -8.30 -3.98
CA ILE A 61 -8.91 -7.52 -3.51
C ILE A 61 -9.14 -6.37 -4.50
N SER A 62 -10.37 -6.25 -5.00
CA SER A 62 -10.75 -5.07 -5.78
C SER A 62 -10.77 -3.84 -4.89
N SER A 63 -10.19 -2.72 -5.34
CA SER A 63 -10.18 -1.47 -4.54
C SER A 63 -11.59 -0.96 -4.23
N ASN A 64 -12.55 -1.11 -5.15
CA ASN A 64 -13.94 -0.69 -4.90
C ASN A 64 -14.61 -1.55 -3.83
N VAL A 65 -14.35 -2.86 -3.84
CA VAL A 65 -14.84 -3.80 -2.82
C VAL A 65 -14.25 -3.45 -1.47
N TYR A 66 -12.93 -3.26 -1.40
CA TYR A 66 -12.24 -2.85 -0.18
C TYR A 66 -12.78 -1.54 0.39
N LEU A 67 -12.92 -0.50 -0.45
CA LEU A 67 -13.46 0.80 -0.03
C LEU A 67 -14.90 0.70 0.48
N THR A 68 -15.72 -0.15 -0.15
CA THR A 68 -17.10 -0.38 0.28
C THR A 68 -17.14 -1.05 1.64
N TRP A 69 -16.34 -2.11 1.83
CA TRP A 69 -16.19 -2.79 3.11
C TRP A 69 -15.64 -1.87 4.21
N LYS A 70 -14.60 -1.05 3.93
CA LYS A 70 -14.07 -0.09 4.92
C LYS A 70 -15.16 0.85 5.44
N ARG A 71 -16.08 1.29 4.58
CA ARG A 71 -17.20 2.17 4.99
C ARG A 71 -18.22 1.47 5.90
N THR A 72 -18.32 0.14 5.87
CA THR A 72 -19.27 -0.59 6.73
C THR A 72 -18.74 -0.79 8.15
N LEU A 73 -17.44 -0.62 8.39
CA LEU A 73 -16.83 -0.86 9.71
C LEU A 73 -17.34 0.13 10.77
N GLY A 74 -17.65 1.38 10.37
CA GLY A 74 -18.15 2.42 11.27
C GLY A 74 -17.20 2.82 12.41
N ARG A 75 -15.98 2.30 12.39
CA ARG A 75 -14.89 2.54 13.34
C ARG A 75 -13.55 2.39 12.63
N GLU A 76 -12.54 3.01 13.18
CA GLU A 76 -11.14 2.79 12.81
C GLU A 76 -10.50 1.86 13.84
N PHE A 77 -9.54 1.06 13.41
CA PHE A 77 -8.75 0.24 14.30
C PHE A 77 -7.44 0.98 14.63
N PRO A 78 -7.17 1.30 15.91
CA PRO A 78 -5.91 1.94 16.24
C PRO A 78 -4.75 0.97 15.94
N PRO A 79 -3.69 1.42 15.25
CA PRO A 79 -2.52 0.60 14.99
C PRO A 79 -1.95 0.04 16.29
N LYS A 80 -1.52 -1.22 16.25
CA LYS A 80 -0.91 -1.91 17.40
C LYS A 80 0.36 -2.64 16.99
N GLU A 81 1.18 -2.94 17.99
CA GLU A 81 2.31 -3.84 17.80
C GLU A 81 1.81 -5.24 17.42
N GLY A 82 2.44 -5.82 16.39
CA GLY A 82 2.11 -7.12 15.88
C GLY A 82 2.98 -8.22 16.49
N ALA A 83 2.40 -9.40 16.71
CA ALA A 83 3.13 -10.59 17.14
C ALA A 83 3.77 -11.35 15.97
N ILE A 84 3.30 -11.14 14.74
CA ILE A 84 3.87 -11.80 13.54
C ILE A 84 5.14 -11.07 13.14
N GLU A 85 6.28 -11.76 13.20
CA GLU A 85 7.54 -11.27 12.66
C GLU A 85 7.50 -11.26 11.13
N ILE A 86 8.03 -10.19 10.53
CA ILE A 86 8.07 -10.04 9.07
C ILE A 86 9.28 -10.81 8.54
N ASP A 87 9.02 -11.78 7.67
CA ASP A 87 10.06 -12.56 6.99
C ASP A 87 10.21 -12.06 5.54
N ALA A 88 11.42 -11.58 5.21
CA ALA A 88 11.78 -11.10 3.88
C ALA A 88 11.66 -12.19 2.79
N SER A 89 11.61 -13.47 3.16
CA SER A 89 11.42 -14.60 2.23
C SER A 89 10.01 -14.67 1.63
N TRP A 90 9.02 -14.01 2.24
CA TRP A 90 7.64 -13.98 1.74
C TRP A 90 7.48 -13.10 0.51
N GLU A 91 8.35 -12.11 0.34
CA GLU A 91 8.27 -11.14 -0.76
C GLU A 91 8.69 -11.77 -2.10
N VAL A 92 7.73 -11.83 -3.04
CA VAL A 92 7.98 -12.29 -4.41
C VAL A 92 8.49 -11.12 -5.25
N LYS A 93 9.81 -11.08 -5.52
CA LYS A 93 10.50 -9.96 -6.20
C LYS A 93 10.16 -9.79 -7.69
N GLU A 94 9.55 -10.80 -8.30
CA GLU A 94 9.17 -10.79 -9.70
C GLU A 94 8.06 -9.77 -10.00
N LEU A 95 8.08 -9.27 -11.23
CA LEU A 95 7.05 -8.36 -11.72
C LEU A 95 5.69 -9.06 -11.80
N LYS A 96 4.68 -8.45 -11.19
CA LYS A 96 3.30 -8.95 -11.11
C LYS A 96 2.38 -8.21 -12.10
N LEU A 97 1.56 -8.96 -12.82
CA LEU A 97 0.49 -8.41 -13.68
C LEU A 97 -0.85 -8.48 -12.95
N CYS A 98 -1.60 -7.37 -12.96
CA CYS A 98 -2.88 -7.29 -12.28
C CYS A 98 -3.86 -8.35 -12.81
N PRO A 99 -4.44 -9.19 -11.93
CA PRO A 99 -5.42 -10.20 -12.34
C PRO A 99 -6.67 -9.62 -13.00
N ASP A 100 -7.06 -8.39 -12.62
CA ASP A 100 -8.28 -7.74 -13.10
C ASP A 100 -8.11 -7.14 -14.51
N CYS A 101 -6.93 -6.61 -14.85
CA CYS A 101 -6.76 -5.81 -16.07
C CYS A 101 -5.43 -6.01 -16.81
N GLY A 102 -4.57 -6.93 -16.36
CA GLY A 102 -3.31 -7.30 -17.01
C GLY A 102 -2.18 -6.26 -16.94
N HIS A 103 -2.39 -5.11 -16.31
CA HIS A 103 -1.36 -4.08 -16.19
C HIS A 103 -0.35 -4.40 -15.10
N ILE A 104 0.89 -3.94 -15.28
CA ILE A 104 1.96 -4.07 -14.27
C ILE A 104 1.51 -3.43 -12.96
N MET A 105 1.69 -4.15 -11.87
CA MET A 105 1.44 -3.66 -10.52
C MET A 105 2.67 -2.93 -9.98
N ALA A 106 2.42 -1.86 -9.22
CA ALA A 106 3.47 -1.14 -8.52
C ALA A 106 3.52 -1.60 -7.07
N ARG A 107 4.74 -1.74 -6.56
CA ARG A 107 5.04 -2.16 -5.20
C ARG A 107 5.12 -0.96 -4.25
N TYR A 108 4.52 -1.10 -3.07
CA TYR A 108 4.52 -0.07 -2.04
C TYR A 108 4.95 -0.65 -0.70
N LYS A 109 5.99 -0.07 -0.10
CA LYS A 109 6.47 -0.46 1.22
C LYS A 109 5.45 -0.06 2.28
N VAL A 110 5.23 -0.91 3.28
CA VAL A 110 4.29 -0.62 4.38
C VAL A 110 5.00 -0.22 5.66
N PHE A 111 6.11 -0.88 6.01
CA PHE A 111 6.84 -0.62 7.26
C PHE A 111 8.29 -0.19 6.97
N PRO A 112 8.84 0.77 7.74
CA PRO A 112 10.23 1.20 7.58
C PRO A 112 11.19 0.06 7.93
N ASP A 113 12.32 0.00 7.25
CA ASP A 113 13.42 -0.96 7.54
C ASP A 113 13.00 -2.43 7.44
N THR A 114 11.94 -2.73 6.69
CA THR A 114 11.50 -4.09 6.37
C THR A 114 11.39 -4.31 4.88
N ASP A 115 11.41 -5.59 4.48
CA ASP A 115 11.03 -6.07 3.15
C ASP A 115 9.56 -6.51 3.13
N PHE A 116 8.66 -5.63 3.57
CA PHE A 116 7.21 -5.85 3.50
C PHE A 116 6.57 -4.86 2.54
N TYR A 117 5.99 -5.38 1.48
CA TYR A 117 5.35 -4.57 0.45
C TYR A 117 3.94 -5.07 0.14
N ILE A 118 3.16 -4.21 -0.51
CA ILE A 118 1.87 -4.57 -1.08
C ILE A 118 1.83 -4.04 -2.50
N ASP A 119 1.26 -4.83 -3.40
CA ASP A 119 1.17 -4.49 -4.80
C ASP A 119 -0.19 -3.84 -5.14
N ARG A 120 -0.16 -2.71 -5.86
CA ARG A 120 -1.36 -2.06 -6.39
C ARG A 120 -1.24 -1.81 -7.88
N CYS A 121 -2.30 -2.15 -8.61
CA CYS A 121 -2.42 -1.80 -10.01
C CYS A 121 -2.66 -0.30 -10.16
N ARG A 122 -1.82 0.39 -10.95
CA ARG A 122 -2.01 1.82 -11.24
C ARG A 122 -3.12 2.12 -12.25
N ASN A 123 -3.65 1.10 -12.92
CA ASN A 123 -4.73 1.23 -13.91
C ASN A 123 -6.12 1.07 -13.26
N CYS A 124 -6.40 -0.10 -12.68
CA CYS A 124 -7.72 -0.39 -12.10
C CYS A 124 -7.78 -0.25 -10.57
N ASN A 125 -6.66 0.10 -9.91
CA ASN A 125 -6.53 0.14 -8.45
C ASN A 125 -6.64 -1.21 -7.72
N GLY A 126 -6.76 -2.35 -8.42
CA GLY A 126 -6.74 -3.67 -7.79
C GLY A 126 -5.52 -3.88 -6.88
N ILE A 127 -5.75 -4.52 -5.74
CA ILE A 127 -4.76 -4.77 -4.70
C ILE A 127 -4.39 -6.26 -4.76
N TRP A 128 -3.09 -6.54 -4.65
CA TRP A 128 -2.56 -7.88 -4.51
C TRP A 128 -1.73 -7.95 -3.24
N LEU A 129 -1.96 -9.02 -2.48
CA LEU A 129 -1.18 -9.39 -1.31
C LEU A 129 -0.59 -10.78 -1.55
N ASP A 130 0.72 -10.94 -1.33
CA ASP A 130 1.33 -12.26 -1.27
C ASP A 130 0.91 -13.01 0.02
N HIS A 131 1.40 -14.23 0.17
CA HIS A 131 1.08 -15.05 1.34
C HIS A 131 1.51 -14.34 2.64
N ASN A 132 0.72 -14.51 3.71
CA ASN A 132 0.93 -13.91 5.03
C ASN A 132 0.82 -12.37 5.13
N GLU A 133 0.87 -11.62 4.02
CA GLU A 133 0.82 -10.15 4.08
C GLU A 133 -0.49 -9.63 4.68
N TRP A 134 -1.63 -10.21 4.30
CA TRP A 134 -2.90 -9.83 4.90
C TRP A 134 -2.94 -10.07 6.41
N ASP A 135 -2.42 -11.21 6.86
CA ASP A 135 -2.41 -11.59 8.27
C ASP A 135 -1.55 -10.63 9.10
N VAL A 136 -0.42 -10.16 8.56
CA VAL A 136 0.41 -9.12 9.17
C VAL A 136 -0.35 -7.81 9.35
N LEU A 137 -1.17 -7.40 8.37
CA LEU A 137 -1.99 -6.20 8.49
C LEU A 137 -3.10 -6.34 9.54
N ILE A 138 -3.70 -7.53 9.63
CA ILE A 138 -4.71 -7.82 10.66
C ILE A 138 -4.07 -7.75 12.05
N ASP A 139 -2.95 -8.45 12.22
CA ASP A 139 -2.21 -8.51 13.47
C ASP A 139 -1.75 -7.12 13.95
N ARG A 140 -1.54 -6.17 13.05
CA ARG A 140 -1.15 -4.79 13.40
C ARG A 140 -2.30 -3.78 13.41
N ASN A 141 -3.55 -4.21 13.23
CA ASN A 141 -4.70 -3.32 13.08
C ASN A 141 -4.52 -2.29 11.94
N LEU A 142 -3.99 -2.73 10.81
CA LEU A 142 -3.71 -1.89 9.63
C LEU A 142 -4.50 -2.31 8.38
N HIS A 143 -5.31 -3.35 8.50
CA HIS A 143 -6.15 -3.87 7.43
C HIS A 143 -7.23 -2.88 6.95
N ASP A 144 -7.61 -1.88 7.75
CA ASP A 144 -8.46 -0.76 7.36
C ASP A 144 -7.67 0.44 6.80
N ASN A 145 -6.34 0.41 6.75
CA ASN A 145 -5.49 1.49 6.21
C ASN A 145 -4.91 1.19 4.82
N VAL A 146 -5.27 0.10 4.15
CA VAL A 146 -4.60 -0.37 2.91
C VAL A 146 -4.45 0.72 1.84
N ASN A 147 -5.47 1.56 1.65
CA ASN A 147 -5.40 2.64 0.67
C ASN A 147 -4.39 3.75 1.00
N GLU A 148 -4.08 3.95 2.28
CA GLU A 148 -3.16 4.97 2.76
C GLU A 148 -1.71 4.64 2.39
N PHE A 149 -1.34 3.36 2.37
CA PHE A 149 0.00 2.90 2.03
C PHE A 149 0.44 3.36 0.63
N PHE A 150 -0.52 3.53 -0.28
CA PHE A 150 -0.27 3.92 -1.66
C PHE A 150 -0.15 5.43 -1.87
N THR A 151 -0.32 6.22 -0.82
CA THR A 151 -0.30 7.68 -0.89
C THR A 151 1.13 8.21 -0.77
N ARG A 152 1.37 9.41 -1.34
CA ARG A 152 2.67 10.09 -1.18
C ARG A 152 3.00 10.36 0.30
N PRO A 153 2.09 10.90 1.13
CA PRO A 153 2.38 11.16 2.53
C PRO A 153 2.88 9.92 3.29
N TRP A 154 2.24 8.76 3.11
CA TRP A 154 2.71 7.52 3.74
C TRP A 154 4.13 7.15 3.28
N GLN A 155 4.34 7.14 1.96
CA GLN A 155 5.63 6.77 1.38
C GLN A 155 6.75 7.76 1.73
N ASP A 156 6.44 9.06 1.86
CA ASP A 156 7.38 10.10 2.29
C ASP A 156 7.75 9.93 3.78
N ASN A 157 6.76 9.61 4.63
CA ASN A 157 7.00 9.34 6.05
C ASN A 157 7.89 8.11 6.26
N LEU A 158 7.69 7.04 5.50
CA LEU A 158 8.57 5.86 5.54
C LEU A 158 10.01 6.23 5.17
N ARG A 159 10.22 6.95 4.06
CA ARG A 159 11.56 7.39 3.65
C ARG A 159 12.23 8.27 4.71
N ALA A 160 11.47 9.17 5.33
CA ALA A 160 11.99 10.03 6.38
C ALA A 160 12.39 9.22 7.63
N ALA A 161 11.59 8.22 8.02
CA ALA A 161 11.90 7.32 9.12
C ALA A 161 13.16 6.49 8.83
N GLU A 162 13.25 5.84 7.67
CA GLU A 162 14.43 5.05 7.26
C GLU A 162 15.69 5.93 7.18
N THR A 163 15.57 7.15 6.63
CA THR A 163 16.68 8.12 6.59
C THR A 163 17.16 8.47 7.99
N LYS A 164 16.23 8.73 8.91
CA LYS A 164 16.55 9.03 10.31
C LYS A 164 17.26 7.83 10.95
N ASN A 165 16.69 6.64 10.85
CA ASN A 165 17.23 5.42 11.46
C ASN A 165 18.64 5.12 10.92
N HIS A 166 18.85 5.27 9.61
CA HIS A 166 20.16 5.10 9.00
C HIS A 166 21.20 6.11 9.53
N LEU A 167 20.83 7.38 9.67
CA LEU A 167 21.72 8.40 10.25
C LEU A 167 22.04 8.11 11.72
N GLU A 168 21.06 7.67 12.51
CA GLU A 168 21.28 7.26 13.90
C GLU A 168 22.29 6.12 13.99
N GLN A 169 22.17 5.10 13.14
CA GLN A 169 23.16 4.00 13.08
C GLN A 169 24.55 4.50 12.68
N ILE A 170 24.66 5.38 11.69
CA ILE A 170 25.96 5.98 11.31
C ILE A 170 26.62 6.69 12.51
N TYR A 171 25.84 7.45 13.28
CA TYR A 171 26.40 8.15 14.44
C TYR A 171 26.80 7.20 15.56
N LEU A 172 25.96 6.21 15.88
CA LEU A 172 26.28 5.17 16.85
C LEU A 172 27.55 4.40 16.48
N GLU A 173 27.67 3.97 15.22
CA GLU A 173 28.84 3.23 14.74
C GLU A 173 30.13 4.04 14.79
N ARG A 174 30.05 5.36 14.49
CA ARG A 174 31.24 6.23 14.40
C ARG A 174 31.69 6.81 15.72
N LEU A 175 30.74 7.16 16.59
CA LEU A 175 31.02 7.83 17.85
C LEU A 175 31.02 6.85 19.03
N GLY A 176 30.28 5.75 18.92
CA GLY A 176 29.94 4.91 20.07
C GLY A 176 28.76 5.47 20.86
N GLU A 177 28.23 4.66 21.77
CA GLU A 177 27.00 4.96 22.52
C GLU A 177 27.17 6.18 23.43
N ASP A 178 28.22 6.19 24.27
CA ASP A 178 28.48 7.25 25.26
C ASP A 178 28.68 8.63 24.60
N ASP A 179 29.53 8.69 23.57
CA ASP A 179 29.82 9.95 22.89
C ASP A 179 28.61 10.43 22.08
N TYR A 180 27.85 9.53 21.45
CA TYR A 180 26.64 9.91 20.72
C TYR A 180 25.56 10.47 21.65
N GLU A 181 25.34 9.84 22.81
CA GLU A 181 24.40 10.35 23.82
C GLU A 181 24.80 11.76 24.27
N LYS A 182 26.09 11.96 24.56
CA LYS A 182 26.60 13.29 24.94
C LYS A 182 26.40 14.33 23.84
N VAL A 183 26.62 13.97 22.58
CA VAL A 183 26.36 14.85 21.43
C VAL A 183 24.88 15.21 21.34
N GLN A 184 23.96 14.27 21.57
CA GLN A 184 22.52 14.54 21.61
C GLN A 184 22.15 15.52 22.73
N GLN A 185 22.69 15.33 23.94
CA GLN A 185 22.46 16.22 25.08
C GLN A 185 22.97 17.65 24.80
N VAL A 186 24.19 17.77 24.27
CA VAL A 186 24.78 19.06 23.89
C VAL A 186 23.94 19.73 22.81
N ARG A 187 23.49 19.00 21.79
CA ARG A 187 22.63 19.52 20.72
C ARG A 187 21.32 20.08 21.27
N GLU A 188 20.66 19.35 22.17
CA GLU A 188 19.39 19.79 22.75
C GLU A 188 19.57 21.06 23.59
N TRP A 189 20.61 21.09 24.43
CA TRP A 189 20.98 22.27 25.20
C TRP A 189 21.28 23.48 24.30
N LEU A 190 22.12 23.30 23.26
CA LEU A 190 22.48 24.36 22.32
C LEU A 190 21.27 24.94 21.57
N LYS A 191 20.32 24.07 21.19
CA LYS A 191 19.10 24.48 20.48
C LYS A 191 18.22 25.41 21.31
N ALA A 192 18.16 25.17 22.62
CA ALA A 192 17.38 25.97 23.56
C ALA A 192 18.14 27.21 24.07
N HIS A 193 19.45 27.30 23.88
CA HIS A 193 20.27 28.34 24.50
C HIS A 193 20.22 29.69 23.75
N PRO A 194 19.92 30.82 24.41
CA PRO A 194 19.82 32.14 23.76
C PRO A 194 21.14 32.61 23.14
N MET A 195 22.27 32.18 23.69
CA MET A 195 23.62 32.50 23.21
C MET A 195 24.27 31.41 22.34
N ARG A 196 23.47 30.57 21.66
CA ARG A 196 23.98 29.42 20.86
C ARG A 196 25.16 29.77 19.94
N GLY A 197 25.15 30.95 19.31
CA GLY A 197 26.19 31.37 18.37
C GLY A 197 27.54 31.60 19.06
N MET A 198 27.53 32.19 20.26
CA MET A 198 28.75 32.38 21.05
C MET A 198 29.31 31.04 21.52
N ILE A 199 28.44 30.11 21.94
CA ILE A 199 28.87 28.79 22.40
C ILE A 199 29.48 27.98 21.24
N LEU A 200 28.88 27.99 20.05
CA LEU A 200 29.46 27.31 18.88
C LEU A 200 30.83 27.87 18.52
N ALA A 201 30.98 29.21 18.50
CA ALA A 201 32.27 29.85 18.28
C ALA A 201 33.31 29.45 19.33
N PHE A 202 32.91 29.31 20.60
CA PHE A 202 33.78 28.84 21.67
C PHE A 202 34.21 27.37 21.48
N LEU A 203 33.30 26.50 21.03
CA LEU A 203 33.58 25.08 20.81
C LEU A 203 34.45 24.81 19.57
N GLU A 204 34.34 25.67 18.54
CA GLU A 204 35.12 25.54 17.29
C GLU A 204 36.52 26.17 17.38
N ALA A 205 36.78 27.05 18.35
CA ALA A 205 38.07 27.73 18.48
C ALA A 205 39.18 26.77 18.94
N ASP A 206 40.33 26.82 18.25
CA ASP A 206 41.54 26.05 18.64
C ASP A 206 42.00 26.39 20.07
N ASP A 207 41.94 27.68 20.43
CA ASP A 207 42.12 28.17 21.80
C ASP A 207 41.26 29.44 22.00
N PRO A 208 40.11 29.35 22.69
CA PRO A 208 39.20 30.46 22.87
C PRO A 208 39.73 31.56 23.81
N TYR A 209 40.88 31.37 24.45
CA TYR A 209 41.50 32.33 25.38
C TYR A 209 42.78 32.96 24.83
N LYS A 210 43.19 32.58 23.63
CA LYS A 210 44.38 33.13 23.00
C LYS A 210 44.10 34.57 22.55
N ILE A 211 44.74 35.51 23.25
CA ILE A 211 44.71 36.95 22.98
C ILE A 211 45.60 37.29 21.79
#